data_AF-S3IZR3-F1
#
_entry.id   AF-S3IZR3-F1
#
_cell.length_a   1.000
_cell.length_b   1.000
_cell.length_c   1.000
_cell.angle_alpha   90.00
_cell.angle_beta   90.00
_cell.angle_gamma   90.00
#
_symmetry.space_group_name_H-M   'P 1'
#
loop_
_entity.id
_entity.type
_entity.pdbx_description
1 polymer ?
#
loop_
_entity_poly.entity_id
_entity_poly.type
_entity_poly.pdbx_seq_one_letter_code
_entity_poly.pdbx_strand_id
1 'polypeptide(L)'
;MMTLEKKYPMSDEQVRRKLFWLLQRLSSYTLWQRKRDAWAYFTQQYEQALKTWPEEITKGFHPKSIIRAYDALRLYDEGLPELAVGNRQVWQMNTGEFDQLFRPVDLIESYFYLPCHEHGVQREPYPPKVEILNKLRIAASYWGDNLLYPPHDNVCNFFDAAYLLDSDSYNYNLHKLSYPIFPKNLPSVPERSDIIIKTDDPVPCDGIWEPVKIQYHHKLLVIKNGISGFKNLGAYNYFIRGMNAPRQVYYDVLIESDTEMLVTDDPIRYRDVHWRLVWEDTRYCDGIIPDESEYFLDDAPGKRITCQTGC
;
A
#
# COMPACT_ATOMS: atom_id res chain seq x y z
N MET A 1 -28.48 5.33 22.86
CA MET A 1 -27.04 5.59 22.91
C MET A 1 -26.37 4.28 22.60
N MET A 2 -25.77 4.14 21.41
CA MET A 2 -24.99 2.95 21.06
C MET A 2 -23.52 3.32 21.19
N THR A 3 -22.88 2.75 22.20
CA THR A 3 -21.44 2.80 22.36
C THR A 3 -20.81 1.78 21.40
N LEU A 4 -19.97 2.23 20.47
CA LEU A 4 -19.21 1.35 19.58
C LEU A 4 -17.76 1.33 20.06
N GLU A 5 -17.33 0.19 20.62
CA GLU A 5 -15.91 -0.03 20.96
C GLU A 5 -15.08 -0.09 19.67
N LYS A 6 -13.97 0.66 19.65
CA LYS A 6 -13.03 0.60 18.53
C LYS A 6 -12.30 -0.74 18.54
N LYS A 7 -12.55 -1.58 17.51
CA LYS A 7 -12.00 -2.95 17.38
C LYS A 7 -10.46 -3.02 17.36
N TYR A 8 -9.79 -1.96 16.91
CA TYR A 8 -8.32 -1.90 16.80
C TYR A 8 -7.77 -0.59 17.40
N PRO A 9 -7.70 -0.45 18.73
CA PRO A 9 -7.21 0.75 19.37
C PRO A 9 -5.68 0.84 19.28
N MET A 10 -5.14 1.99 18.85
CA MET A 10 -3.70 2.21 18.74
C MET A 10 -2.97 2.33 20.10
N SER A 11 -3.69 2.25 21.21
CA SER A 11 -3.15 2.05 22.56
C SER A 11 -2.75 0.60 22.85
N ASP A 12 -3.27 -0.36 22.08
CA ASP A 12 -2.91 -1.78 22.19
C ASP A 12 -1.59 -2.05 21.46
N GLU A 13 -0.63 -2.62 22.19
CA GLU A 13 0.68 -2.96 21.67
C GLU A 13 0.62 -4.01 20.54
N GLN A 14 -0.26 -5.01 20.63
CA GLN A 14 -0.41 -6.00 19.57
C GLN A 14 -0.96 -5.39 18.28
N VAL A 15 -1.91 -4.45 18.40
CA VAL A 15 -2.44 -3.69 17.26
C VAL A 15 -1.31 -2.90 16.59
N ARG A 16 -0.52 -2.16 17.40
CA ARG A 16 0.64 -1.41 16.92
C ARG A 16 1.65 -2.30 16.19
N ARG A 17 2.01 -3.45 16.77
CA ARG A 17 2.98 -4.40 16.18
C ARG A 17 2.48 -4.99 14.87
N LYS A 18 1.20 -5.39 14.79
CA LYS A 18 0.60 -5.91 13.55
C LYS A 18 0.58 -4.86 12.44
N LEU A 19 0.14 -3.64 12.76
CA LEU A 19 0.09 -2.56 11.78
C LEU A 19 1.49 -2.17 11.28
N PHE A 20 2.45 -2.07 12.20
CA PHE A 20 3.85 -1.82 11.88
C PHE A 20 4.39 -2.86 10.89
N TRP A 21 4.20 -4.14 11.20
CA TRP A 21 4.64 -5.25 10.36
C TRP A 21 3.98 -5.25 8.97
N LEU A 22 2.69 -4.91 8.87
CA LEU A 22 1.99 -4.83 7.58
C LEU A 22 2.53 -3.72 6.68
N LEU A 23 2.85 -2.56 7.23
CA LEU A 23 3.47 -1.48 6.47
C LEU A 23 4.88 -1.88 5.99
N GLN A 24 5.63 -2.65 6.80
CA GLN A 24 6.92 -3.21 6.37
C GLN A 24 6.77 -4.24 5.24
N ARG A 25 5.74 -5.10 5.31
CA ARG A 25 5.38 -6.05 4.24
C ARG A 25 5.05 -5.31 2.94
N LEU A 26 4.21 -4.28 3.00
CA LEU A 26 3.79 -3.51 1.82
C LEU A 26 4.98 -2.81 1.14
N SER A 27 5.88 -2.25 1.93
CA SER A 27 7.11 -1.59 1.45
C SER A 27 8.28 -2.53 1.15
N SER A 28 8.09 -3.86 1.24
CA SER A 28 9.17 -4.84 1.07
C SER A 28 9.55 -5.07 -0.39
N TYR A 29 10.84 -5.21 -0.68
CA TYR A 29 11.36 -5.56 -2.00
C TYR A 29 10.72 -6.84 -2.54
N THR A 30 10.64 -7.87 -1.70
CA THR A 30 10.09 -9.17 -2.09
C THR A 30 8.64 -9.08 -2.54
N LEU A 31 7.82 -8.21 -1.95
CA LEU A 31 6.44 -8.00 -2.42
C LEU A 31 6.42 -7.42 -3.84
N TRP A 32 7.23 -6.40 -4.10
CA TRP A 32 7.31 -5.74 -5.42
C TRP A 32 7.92 -6.65 -6.48
N GLN A 33 8.91 -7.47 -6.13
CA GLN A 33 9.46 -8.51 -7.01
C GLN A 33 8.39 -9.54 -7.38
N ARG A 34 7.56 -9.98 -6.42
CA ARG A 34 6.46 -10.91 -6.69
C ARG A 34 5.41 -10.31 -7.64
N LYS A 35 5.10 -9.02 -7.51
CA LYS A 35 4.22 -8.32 -8.47
C LYS A 35 4.80 -8.35 -9.86
N ARG A 36 6.08 -7.97 -9.98
CA ARG A 36 6.82 -8.00 -11.25
C ARG A 36 6.78 -9.39 -11.88
N ASP A 37 7.06 -10.44 -11.12
CA ASP A 37 7.11 -11.81 -11.63
C ASP A 37 5.73 -12.31 -12.06
N ALA A 38 4.67 -12.01 -11.30
CA ALA A 38 3.30 -12.30 -11.71
C ALA A 38 2.92 -11.56 -13.00
N TRP A 39 3.33 -10.29 -13.12
CA TRP A 39 3.09 -9.47 -14.31
C TRP A 39 3.88 -9.96 -15.53
N ALA A 40 5.13 -10.36 -15.33
CA ALA A 40 5.97 -10.97 -16.36
C ALA A 40 5.35 -12.28 -16.87
N TYR A 41 4.86 -13.13 -15.96
CA TYR A 41 4.15 -14.36 -16.33
C TYR A 41 2.88 -14.07 -17.14
N PHE A 42 2.04 -13.14 -16.68
CA PHE A 42 0.88 -12.69 -17.44
C PHE A 42 1.27 -12.21 -18.85
N THR A 43 2.29 -11.34 -18.95
CA THR A 43 2.75 -10.76 -20.22
C THR A 43 3.24 -11.85 -21.17
N GLN A 44 4.01 -12.83 -20.68
CA GLN A 44 4.48 -13.97 -21.46
C GLN A 44 3.31 -14.81 -21.99
N GLN A 45 2.35 -15.17 -21.13
CA GLN A 45 1.19 -15.97 -21.54
C GLN A 45 0.32 -15.21 -22.55
N TYR A 46 0.20 -13.90 -22.37
CA TYR A 46 -0.54 -13.04 -23.29
C TYR A 46 0.15 -12.95 -24.66
N GLU A 47 1.46 -12.75 -24.71
CA GLU A 47 2.22 -12.74 -25.95
C GLU A 47 2.10 -14.09 -26.69
N GLN A 48 2.21 -15.20 -25.95
CA GLN A 48 2.05 -16.54 -26.51
C GLN A 48 0.64 -16.76 -27.09
N ALA A 49 -0.39 -16.24 -26.43
CA ALA A 49 -1.76 -16.30 -26.94
C ALA A 49 -1.92 -15.51 -28.25
N LEU A 50 -1.35 -14.31 -28.34
CA LEU A 50 -1.36 -13.51 -29.58
C LEU A 50 -0.67 -14.23 -30.75
N LYS A 51 0.38 -15.02 -30.47
CA LYS A 51 1.12 -15.80 -31.48
C LYS A 51 0.42 -17.08 -31.94
N THR A 52 -0.38 -17.71 -31.07
CA THR A 52 -0.84 -19.10 -31.29
C THR A 52 -2.35 -19.27 -31.39
N TRP A 53 -3.14 -18.30 -30.92
CA TRP A 53 -4.59 -18.43 -30.97
C TRP A 53 -5.15 -18.02 -32.34
N PRO A 54 -6.34 -18.54 -32.71
CA PRO A 54 -7.04 -18.12 -33.92
C PRO A 54 -7.24 -16.60 -33.97
N GLU A 55 -7.18 -16.04 -35.17
CA GLU A 55 -7.30 -14.60 -35.43
C GLU A 55 -8.64 -14.04 -34.91
N GLU A 56 -9.71 -14.84 -34.96
CA GLU A 56 -11.04 -14.48 -34.51
C GLU A 56 -11.10 -14.20 -33.00
N ILE A 57 -10.23 -14.86 -32.21
CA ILE A 57 -10.11 -14.61 -30.78
C ILE A 57 -9.17 -13.43 -30.54
N THR A 58 -8.02 -13.39 -31.22
CA THR A 58 -7.00 -12.38 -30.96
C THR A 58 -7.43 -10.97 -31.39
N LYS A 59 -8.31 -10.84 -32.40
CA LYS A 59 -8.95 -9.56 -32.80
C LYS A 59 -9.73 -8.88 -31.68
N GLY A 60 -10.18 -9.61 -30.66
CA GLY A 60 -10.89 -9.03 -29.52
C GLY A 60 -9.98 -8.26 -28.57
N PHE A 61 -8.68 -8.53 -28.56
CA PHE A 61 -7.72 -7.79 -27.75
C PHE A 61 -7.47 -6.39 -28.33
N HIS A 62 -7.39 -5.38 -27.47
CA HIS A 62 -7.02 -4.04 -27.93
C HIS A 62 -5.55 -4.03 -28.44
N PRO A 63 -5.26 -3.46 -29.62
CA PRO A 63 -3.92 -3.56 -30.25
C PRO A 63 -2.76 -3.02 -29.41
N LYS A 64 -3.03 -2.04 -28.54
CA LYS A 64 -2.03 -1.47 -27.63
C LYS A 64 -1.87 -2.21 -26.30
N SER A 65 -2.70 -3.22 -26.00
CA SER A 65 -2.67 -3.89 -24.69
C SER A 65 -1.37 -4.64 -24.44
N ILE A 66 -0.78 -5.28 -25.46
CA ILE A 66 0.52 -5.94 -25.31
C ILE A 66 1.66 -4.92 -25.10
N ILE A 67 1.61 -3.77 -25.79
CA ILE A 67 2.58 -2.68 -25.60
C ILE A 67 2.50 -2.18 -24.16
N ARG A 68 1.29 -1.92 -23.65
CA ARG A 68 1.06 -1.51 -22.26
C ARG A 68 1.55 -2.57 -21.26
N ALA A 69 1.41 -3.86 -21.58
CA ALA A 69 1.87 -4.93 -20.70
C ALA A 69 3.40 -4.92 -20.56
N TYR A 70 4.11 -4.72 -21.67
CA TYR A 70 5.55 -4.51 -21.65
C TYR A 70 5.96 -3.17 -21.03
N ASP A 71 5.19 -2.09 -21.21
CA ASP A 71 5.45 -0.80 -20.56
C ASP A 71 5.41 -0.95 -19.02
N ALA A 72 4.42 -1.66 -18.49
CA ALA A 72 4.35 -1.97 -17.06
C ALA A 72 5.49 -2.88 -16.61
N LEU A 73 5.86 -3.90 -17.39
CA LEU A 73 7.01 -4.76 -17.06
C LEU A 73 8.32 -3.97 -17.02
N ARG A 74 8.55 -3.07 -17.98
CA ARG A 74 9.70 -2.17 -18.01
C ARG A 74 9.77 -1.31 -16.75
N LEU A 75 8.65 -0.71 -16.32
CA LEU A 75 8.59 0.09 -15.09
C LEU A 75 8.93 -0.74 -13.84
N TYR A 76 8.48 -2.00 -13.76
CA TYR A 76 8.94 -2.87 -12.69
C TYR A 76 10.44 -3.16 -12.76
N ASP A 77 10.96 -3.44 -13.96
CA ASP A 77 12.38 -3.73 -14.19
C ASP A 77 13.30 -2.52 -13.94
N GLU A 78 12.78 -1.30 -14.07
CA GLU A 78 13.47 -0.05 -13.72
C GLU A 78 13.37 0.28 -12.21
N GLY A 79 12.19 0.09 -11.61
CA GLY A 79 11.96 0.44 -10.20
C GLY A 79 12.55 -0.58 -9.20
N LEU A 80 12.63 -1.86 -9.55
CA LEU A 80 13.18 -2.87 -8.63
C LEU A 80 14.66 -2.64 -8.28
N PRO A 81 15.57 -2.37 -9.25
CA PRO A 81 16.96 -2.02 -8.94
C PRO A 81 17.09 -0.82 -7.99
N GLU A 82 16.28 0.22 -8.19
CA GLU A 82 16.25 1.40 -7.32
C GLU A 82 15.76 1.04 -5.91
N LEU A 83 14.68 0.26 -5.82
CA LEU A 83 14.18 -0.22 -4.54
C LEU A 83 15.22 -1.08 -3.80
N ALA A 84 15.97 -1.92 -4.53
CA ALA A 84 17.02 -2.80 -4.00
C ALA A 84 18.24 -2.06 -3.43
N VAL A 85 18.40 -0.77 -3.72
CA VAL A 85 19.43 0.08 -3.10
C VAL A 85 18.84 1.07 -2.09
N GLY A 86 17.59 0.87 -1.69
CA GLY A 86 16.90 1.69 -0.70
C GLY A 86 16.29 2.97 -1.26
N ASN A 87 16.27 3.18 -2.58
CA ASN A 87 15.66 4.36 -3.16
C ASN A 87 14.12 4.23 -3.17
N ARG A 88 13.44 4.95 -2.27
CA ARG A 88 11.97 4.94 -2.17
C ARG A 88 11.28 5.93 -3.11
N GLN A 89 12.04 6.70 -3.88
CA GLN A 89 11.49 7.61 -4.89
C GLN A 89 10.80 6.86 -6.04
N VAL A 90 10.95 5.53 -6.11
CA VAL A 90 10.16 4.66 -7.00
C VAL A 90 8.65 4.81 -6.82
N TRP A 91 8.19 5.23 -5.63
CA TRP A 91 6.78 5.56 -5.34
C TRP A 91 6.50 7.07 -5.37
N GLN A 92 7.44 7.91 -5.82
CA GLN A 92 7.21 9.35 -5.88
C GLN A 92 6.17 9.68 -6.94
N MET A 93 5.23 10.56 -6.60
CA MET A 93 4.15 10.97 -7.51
C MET A 93 4.70 11.58 -8.81
N ASN A 94 4.14 11.15 -9.95
CA ASN A 94 4.47 11.55 -11.32
C ASN A 94 5.85 11.13 -11.86
N THR A 95 6.81 10.79 -10.99
CA THR A 95 8.20 10.52 -11.40
C THR A 95 8.67 9.12 -11.08
N GLY A 96 8.14 8.50 -10.03
CA GLY A 96 8.53 7.16 -9.60
C GLY A 96 8.08 6.11 -10.60
N GLU A 97 8.91 5.09 -10.80
CA GLU A 97 8.65 4.00 -11.73
C GLU A 97 7.39 3.24 -11.34
N PHE A 98 7.19 3.00 -10.04
CA PHE A 98 6.01 2.31 -9.54
C PHE A 98 4.76 3.17 -9.59
N ASP A 99 4.86 4.49 -9.40
CA ASP A 99 3.70 5.40 -9.55
C ASP A 99 3.18 5.37 -10.99
N GLN A 100 4.11 5.36 -11.94
CA GLN A 100 3.81 5.30 -13.36
C GLN A 100 3.17 3.97 -13.81
N LEU A 101 3.19 2.91 -12.99
CA LEU A 101 2.52 1.64 -13.29
C LEU A 101 1.01 1.81 -13.41
N PHE A 102 0.42 2.75 -12.67
CA PHE A 102 -1.02 2.97 -12.63
C PHE A 102 -1.61 3.06 -14.05
N ARG A 103 -1.01 3.86 -14.92
CA ARG A 103 -1.51 4.12 -16.27
C ARG A 103 -1.52 2.88 -17.19
N PRO A 104 -0.41 2.17 -17.45
CA PRO A 104 -0.45 0.99 -18.31
C PRO A 104 -1.31 -0.13 -17.73
N VAL A 105 -1.32 -0.34 -16.41
CA VAL A 105 -2.14 -1.36 -15.75
C VAL A 105 -3.64 -1.04 -15.90
N ASP A 106 -4.06 0.18 -15.57
CA ASP A 106 -5.45 0.65 -15.70
C ASP A 106 -5.96 0.59 -17.15
N LEU A 107 -5.11 0.99 -18.11
CA LEU A 107 -5.45 0.93 -19.53
C LEU A 107 -5.53 -0.50 -20.07
N ILE A 108 -4.87 -1.48 -19.46
CA ILE A 108 -5.10 -2.89 -19.83
C ILE A 108 -6.41 -3.36 -19.21
N GLU A 109 -6.67 -3.04 -17.94
CA GLU A 109 -7.93 -3.38 -17.27
C GLU A 109 -9.14 -2.87 -18.04
N SER A 110 -9.14 -1.59 -18.41
CA SER A 110 -10.25 -0.94 -19.11
C SER A 110 -10.49 -1.45 -20.53
N TYR A 111 -9.46 -1.99 -21.19
CA TYR A 111 -9.47 -2.30 -22.62
C TYR A 111 -8.97 -3.71 -22.93
N PHE A 112 -9.02 -4.65 -21.98
CA PHE A 112 -8.37 -5.94 -22.14
C PHE A 112 -8.96 -6.71 -23.33
N TYR A 113 -10.29 -6.80 -23.42
CA TYR A 113 -10.98 -7.57 -24.46
C TYR A 113 -12.27 -6.89 -24.91
N LEU A 114 -12.20 -6.06 -25.95
CA LEU A 114 -13.26 -5.13 -26.36
C LEU A 114 -14.64 -5.77 -26.62
N PRO A 115 -14.77 -6.96 -27.23
CA PRO A 115 -16.08 -7.55 -27.49
C PRO A 115 -16.94 -7.73 -26.23
N CYS A 116 -16.30 -7.87 -25.07
CA CYS A 116 -16.97 -8.10 -23.79
C CYS A 116 -16.92 -6.87 -22.87
N HIS A 117 -16.37 -5.73 -23.31
CA HIS A 117 -16.30 -4.49 -22.52
C HIS A 117 -17.04 -3.35 -23.18
N GLU A 118 -17.72 -2.56 -22.36
CA GLU A 118 -18.23 -1.26 -22.75
C GLU A 118 -17.81 -0.25 -21.68
N HIS A 119 -17.11 0.81 -22.07
CA HIS A 119 -16.64 1.87 -21.17
C HIS A 119 -15.89 1.37 -19.91
N GLY A 120 -15.02 0.36 -20.06
CA GLY A 120 -14.22 -0.18 -18.95
C GLY A 120 -14.96 -1.18 -18.05
N VAL A 121 -16.23 -1.47 -18.33
CA VAL A 121 -17.01 -2.46 -17.59
C VAL A 121 -17.22 -3.71 -18.43
N GLN A 122 -16.96 -4.88 -17.84
CA GLN A 122 -17.29 -6.15 -18.46
C GLN A 122 -18.82 -6.29 -18.60
N ARG A 123 -19.32 -6.39 -19.83
CA ARG A 123 -20.74 -6.60 -20.14
C ARG A 123 -21.10 -8.07 -20.30
N GLU A 124 -20.16 -8.86 -20.79
CA GLU A 124 -20.36 -10.28 -21.08
C GLU A 124 -19.20 -11.11 -20.51
N PRO A 125 -19.44 -12.37 -20.10
CA PRO A 125 -18.36 -13.27 -19.74
C PRO A 125 -17.32 -13.39 -20.85
N TYR A 126 -16.03 -13.38 -20.51
CA TYR A 126 -15.00 -13.62 -21.52
C TYR A 126 -15.10 -15.05 -22.06
N PRO A 127 -14.68 -15.27 -23.32
CA PRO A 127 -14.43 -16.62 -23.81
C PRO A 127 -13.53 -17.40 -22.83
N PRO A 128 -13.73 -18.71 -22.61
CA PRO A 128 -13.01 -19.45 -21.56
C PRO A 128 -11.48 -19.33 -21.62
N LYS A 129 -10.90 -19.27 -22.82
CA LYS A 129 -9.46 -19.06 -23.00
C LYS A 129 -9.01 -17.65 -22.57
N VAL A 130 -9.77 -16.62 -22.94
CA VAL A 130 -9.51 -15.23 -22.56
C VAL A 130 -9.66 -15.04 -21.05
N GLU A 131 -10.63 -15.72 -20.43
CA GLU A 131 -10.83 -15.70 -18.98
C GLU A 131 -9.62 -16.25 -18.21
N ILE A 132 -8.93 -17.27 -18.74
CA ILE A 132 -7.68 -17.78 -18.15
C ILE A 132 -6.62 -16.69 -18.13
N LEU A 133 -6.43 -15.95 -19.23
CA LEU A 133 -5.48 -14.83 -19.28
C LEU A 133 -5.90 -13.67 -18.37
N ASN A 134 -7.20 -13.34 -18.33
CA ASN A 134 -7.71 -12.31 -17.44
C ASN A 134 -7.44 -12.64 -15.97
N LYS A 135 -7.58 -13.90 -15.56
CA LYS A 135 -7.23 -14.33 -14.20
C LYS A 135 -5.75 -14.12 -13.89
N LEU A 136 -4.85 -14.31 -14.85
CA LEU A 136 -3.42 -13.99 -14.68
C LEU A 136 -3.19 -12.48 -14.53
N ARG A 137 -3.84 -11.67 -15.37
CA ARG A 137 -3.81 -10.19 -15.26
C ARG A 137 -4.27 -9.72 -13.88
N ILE A 138 -5.42 -10.24 -13.43
CA ILE A 138 -6.00 -9.91 -12.13
C ILE A 138 -5.07 -10.36 -11.00
N ALA A 139 -4.48 -11.56 -11.08
CA ALA A 139 -3.55 -12.04 -10.07
C ALA A 139 -2.25 -11.21 -9.98
N ALA A 140 -1.85 -10.58 -11.08
CA ALA A 140 -0.70 -9.67 -11.13
C ALA A 140 -1.01 -8.25 -10.62
N SER A 141 -2.28 -7.94 -10.32
CA SER A 141 -2.73 -6.62 -9.88
C SER A 141 -3.28 -6.67 -8.46
N TYR A 142 -2.92 -5.70 -7.62
CA TYR A 142 -3.60 -5.46 -6.35
C TYR A 142 -3.58 -3.96 -6.03
N TRP A 143 -4.58 -3.47 -5.29
CA TRP A 143 -4.86 -2.04 -5.14
C TRP A 143 -4.11 -1.33 -4.01
N GLY A 144 -3.72 -2.05 -2.95
CA GLY A 144 -3.15 -1.43 -1.75
C GLY A 144 -1.69 -0.97 -1.86
N ASP A 145 -1.10 -0.99 -3.05
CA ASP A 145 0.18 -0.31 -3.28
C ASP A 145 0.05 1.21 -3.14
N ASN A 146 -1.15 1.74 -3.38
CA ASN A 146 -1.51 3.15 -3.23
C ASN A 146 -1.12 3.73 -1.84
N LEU A 147 -1.00 2.86 -0.83
CA LEU A 147 -0.64 3.22 0.55
C LEU A 147 0.81 3.67 0.74
N LEU A 148 1.70 3.40 -0.22
CA LEU A 148 3.12 3.77 -0.17
C LEU A 148 3.44 5.09 -0.88
N TYR A 149 2.59 5.51 -1.80
CA TYR A 149 2.80 6.75 -2.56
C TYR A 149 2.45 7.97 -1.70
N PRO A 150 3.00 9.16 -2.04
CA PRO A 150 2.54 10.40 -1.47
C PRO A 150 1.03 10.57 -1.71
N PRO A 151 0.27 11.02 -0.70
CA PRO A 151 -1.16 11.17 -0.84
C PRO A 151 -1.49 12.31 -1.81
N HIS A 152 -2.42 12.02 -2.72
CA HIS A 152 -2.72 12.85 -3.88
C HIS A 152 -3.36 14.21 -3.54
N ASP A 153 -4.06 14.29 -2.41
CA ASP A 153 -4.73 15.48 -1.88
C ASP A 153 -4.06 16.03 -0.60
N ASN A 154 -2.83 15.57 -0.32
CA ASN A 154 -2.09 15.88 0.91
C ASN A 154 -2.84 15.46 2.19
N VAL A 155 -3.59 14.36 2.12
CA VAL A 155 -4.32 13.75 3.24
C VAL A 155 -3.84 12.31 3.45
N CYS A 156 -3.57 11.89 4.68
CA CYS A 156 -2.99 10.57 4.96
C CYS A 156 -3.76 9.42 4.27
N ASN A 157 -3.03 8.46 3.71
CA ASN A 157 -3.59 7.35 2.90
C ASN A 157 -4.65 6.54 3.67
N PHE A 158 -4.51 6.43 4.99
CA PHE A 158 -5.54 5.91 5.87
C PHE A 158 -5.35 6.40 7.32
N PHE A 159 -6.44 6.41 8.10
CA PHE A 159 -6.45 6.93 9.47
C PHE A 159 -6.87 5.91 10.53
N ASP A 160 -7.43 4.77 10.12
CA ASP A 160 -7.86 3.70 11.01
C ASP A 160 -7.08 2.40 10.79
N ALA A 161 -6.63 1.77 11.88
CA ALA A 161 -5.91 0.51 11.84
C ALA A 161 -6.79 -0.64 11.30
N ALA A 162 -8.12 -0.51 11.42
CA ALA A 162 -9.07 -1.43 10.81
C ALA A 162 -8.85 -1.60 9.29
N TYR A 163 -8.38 -0.56 8.60
CA TYR A 163 -8.11 -0.60 7.16
C TYR A 163 -7.19 -1.76 6.76
N LEU A 164 -6.20 -2.07 7.61
CA LEU A 164 -5.22 -3.14 7.39
C LEU A 164 -5.40 -4.36 8.31
N LEU A 165 -6.12 -4.23 9.43
CA LEU A 165 -6.26 -5.31 10.43
C LEU A 165 -7.62 -6.01 10.43
N ASP A 166 -8.64 -5.41 9.82
CA ASP A 166 -9.91 -6.06 9.58
C ASP A 166 -9.82 -6.85 8.27
N SER A 167 -10.15 -8.15 8.30
CA SER A 167 -9.99 -9.00 7.12
C SER A 167 -10.87 -8.58 5.95
N ASP A 168 -12.08 -8.11 6.21
CA ASP A 168 -13.02 -7.71 5.16
C ASP A 168 -12.55 -6.39 4.54
N SER A 169 -12.15 -5.44 5.37
CA SER A 169 -11.56 -4.17 4.92
C SER A 169 -10.24 -4.41 4.17
N TYR A 170 -9.38 -5.29 4.65
CA TYR A 170 -8.13 -5.64 3.98
C TYR A 170 -8.38 -6.25 2.60
N ASN A 171 -9.26 -7.25 2.51
CA ASN A 171 -9.56 -7.92 1.24
C ASN A 171 -10.21 -6.97 0.23
N TYR A 172 -11.01 -6.01 0.71
CA TYR A 172 -11.59 -4.97 -0.12
C TYR A 172 -10.52 -4.00 -0.66
N ASN A 173 -9.64 -3.49 0.20
CA ASN A 173 -8.68 -2.44 -0.15
C ASN A 173 -7.39 -2.94 -0.81
N LEU A 174 -6.89 -4.12 -0.41
CA LEU A 174 -5.65 -4.72 -0.89
C LEU A 174 -5.91 -5.83 -1.91
N HIS A 175 -7.18 -6.03 -2.30
CA HIS A 175 -7.71 -6.94 -3.32
C HIS A 175 -6.66 -7.77 -4.08
N LYS A 176 -6.71 -9.11 -3.94
CA LYS A 176 -5.76 -10.12 -4.47
C LYS A 176 -4.47 -10.31 -3.69
N LEU A 177 -4.03 -9.34 -2.88
CA LEU A 177 -3.06 -9.63 -1.85
C LEU A 177 -3.76 -10.37 -0.70
N SER A 178 -3.34 -11.58 -0.39
CA SER A 178 -3.92 -12.37 0.70
C SER A 178 -3.73 -11.71 2.06
N TYR A 179 -4.74 -11.84 2.92
CA TYR A 179 -4.62 -11.50 4.33
C TYR A 179 -3.52 -12.36 4.97
N PRO A 180 -2.48 -11.77 5.58
CA PRO A 180 -1.30 -12.53 5.98
C PRO A 180 -1.55 -13.39 7.20
N ILE A 181 -0.76 -14.47 7.30
CA ILE A 181 -0.54 -15.16 8.56
C ILE A 181 0.55 -14.40 9.31
N PHE A 182 0.18 -13.75 10.41
CA PHE A 182 1.16 -13.05 11.25
C PHE A 182 2.14 -14.04 11.88
N PRO A 183 3.44 -13.72 11.92
CA PRO A 183 4.41 -14.46 12.72
C PRO A 183 3.97 -14.56 14.19
N LYS A 184 4.28 -15.70 14.83
CA LYS A 184 3.96 -15.91 16.26
C LYS A 184 4.56 -14.84 17.16
N ASN A 185 5.76 -14.38 16.81
CA ASN A 185 6.49 -13.33 17.51
C ASN A 185 6.64 -12.15 16.57
N LEU A 186 5.78 -11.15 16.71
CA LEU A 186 5.93 -9.90 15.96
C LEU A 186 7.02 -9.04 16.58
N PRO A 187 7.86 -8.37 15.76
CA PRO A 187 8.87 -7.45 16.27
C PRO A 187 8.23 -6.38 17.15
N SER A 188 8.95 -5.96 18.18
CA SER A 188 8.55 -4.78 18.95
C SER A 188 8.58 -3.56 18.04
N VAL A 189 7.60 -2.68 18.19
CA VAL A 189 7.68 -1.36 17.55
C VAL A 189 8.86 -0.61 18.19
N PRO A 190 9.75 0.01 17.40
CA PRO A 190 10.89 0.74 17.96
C PRO A 190 10.48 1.78 19.00
N GLU A 191 11.42 2.10 19.88
CA GLU A 191 11.21 3.20 20.83
C GLU A 191 11.04 4.53 20.10
N ARG A 192 10.36 5.45 20.78
CA ARG A 192 9.85 6.69 20.20
C ARG A 192 11.02 7.58 19.76
N SER A 193 11.03 7.99 18.49
CA SER A 193 11.99 8.96 17.97
C SER A 193 11.71 10.39 18.44
N ASP A 194 12.75 11.20 18.56
CA ASP A 194 12.66 12.64 18.77
C ASP A 194 12.40 13.42 17.46
N ILE A 195 12.38 12.73 16.32
CA ILE A 195 12.11 13.35 15.01
C ILE A 195 10.60 13.56 14.86
N ILE A 196 10.21 14.83 14.77
CA ILE A 196 8.83 15.27 14.65
C ILE A 196 8.75 16.31 13.54
N ILE A 197 7.78 16.15 12.66
CA ILE A 197 7.43 17.09 11.60
C ILE A 197 5.98 17.52 11.76
N LYS A 198 5.64 18.72 11.28
CA LYS A 198 4.25 19.17 11.20
C LYS A 198 3.70 18.90 9.80
N THR A 199 2.38 18.81 9.66
CA THR A 199 1.72 18.92 8.35
C THR A 199 2.34 20.04 7.50
N ASP A 200 2.54 19.75 6.21
CA ASP A 200 3.22 20.56 5.18
C ASP A 200 4.75 20.67 5.31
N ASP A 201 5.36 20.21 6.41
CA ASP A 201 6.83 20.11 6.47
C ASP A 201 7.33 19.00 5.54
N PRO A 202 8.53 19.15 4.94
CA PRO A 202 9.16 18.10 4.16
C PRO A 202 9.54 16.91 5.07
N VAL A 203 9.21 15.70 4.64
CA VAL A 203 9.57 14.46 5.32
C VAL A 203 11.08 14.24 5.21
N PRO A 204 11.82 14.11 6.33
CA PRO A 204 13.29 14.05 6.31
C PRO A 204 13.86 12.69 5.90
N CYS A 205 13.09 11.60 6.11
CA CYS A 205 13.51 10.25 5.81
C CYS A 205 12.33 9.35 5.45
N ASP A 206 12.62 8.32 4.66
CA ASP A 206 11.66 7.28 4.32
C ASP A 206 11.31 6.46 5.57
N GLY A 207 10.05 6.08 5.74
CA GLY A 207 9.69 5.19 6.84
C GLY A 207 8.27 5.31 7.33
N ILE A 208 8.05 4.80 8.53
CA ILE A 208 6.74 4.72 9.15
C ILE A 208 6.59 5.85 10.17
N TRP A 209 5.51 6.60 10.05
CA TRP A 209 5.22 7.79 10.84
C TRP A 209 3.88 7.64 11.56
N GLU A 210 3.78 8.17 12.77
CA GLU A 210 2.54 8.17 13.54
C GLU A 210 2.03 9.59 13.81
N PRO A 211 0.71 9.83 13.68
CA PRO A 211 0.14 11.12 13.99
C PRO A 211 0.04 11.27 15.52
N VAL A 212 0.52 12.39 16.04
CA VAL A 212 0.58 12.67 17.47
C VAL A 212 0.09 14.07 17.82
N LYS A 213 -0.47 14.18 19.02
CA LYS A 213 -0.62 15.45 19.74
C LYS A 213 0.50 15.57 20.74
N ILE A 214 1.33 16.60 20.58
CA ILE A 214 2.39 16.92 21.55
C ILE A 214 1.74 17.39 22.86
N GLN A 215 2.11 16.74 23.95
CA GLN A 215 1.76 17.16 25.30
C GLN A 215 2.92 17.96 25.88
N TYR A 216 2.61 19.09 26.52
CA TYR A 216 3.60 19.98 27.09
C TYR A 216 3.47 19.98 28.61
N HIS A 217 4.59 20.11 29.31
CA HIS A 217 4.52 20.56 30.70
C HIS A 217 4.03 22.01 30.71
N HIS A 218 3.25 22.36 31.72
CA HIS A 218 2.79 23.73 31.89
C HIS A 218 3.35 24.32 33.19
N LYS A 219 4.05 25.44 33.08
CA LYS A 219 4.35 26.33 34.22
C LYS A 219 3.23 27.36 34.35
N LEU A 220 2.82 27.64 35.59
CA LEU A 220 1.73 28.59 35.87
C LEU A 220 0.46 28.29 35.05
N LEU A 221 0.17 27.01 34.78
CA LEU A 221 -0.96 26.48 34.01
C LEU A 221 -1.10 26.93 32.55
N VAL A 222 -0.32 27.90 32.08
CA VAL A 222 -0.48 28.47 30.71
C VAL A 222 0.83 28.42 29.90
N ILE A 223 2.00 28.46 30.56
CA ILE A 223 3.28 28.54 29.87
C ILE A 223 3.78 27.15 29.52
N LYS A 224 3.85 26.81 28.22
CA LYS A 224 4.47 25.57 27.74
C LYS A 224 5.96 25.54 28.12
N ASN A 225 6.38 24.53 28.89
CA ASN A 225 7.73 24.38 29.41
C ASN A 225 8.28 22.98 29.10
N GLY A 226 8.60 22.73 27.83
CA GLY A 226 9.10 21.43 27.37
C GLY A 226 7.98 20.42 27.08
N ILE A 227 8.35 19.35 26.38
CA ILE A 227 7.46 18.27 25.97
C ILE A 227 7.37 17.27 27.13
N SER A 228 6.14 16.95 27.55
CA SER A 228 5.85 15.97 28.61
C SER A 228 5.48 14.60 28.05
N GLY A 229 5.13 14.51 26.78
CA GLY A 229 4.71 13.27 26.15
C GLY A 229 4.01 13.48 24.82
N PHE A 230 3.45 12.38 24.30
CA PHE A 230 2.75 12.34 23.04
C PHE A 230 1.52 11.47 23.17
N LYS A 231 0.37 11.99 22.72
CA LYS A 231 -0.84 11.20 22.55
C LYS A 231 -0.94 10.77 21.08
N ASN A 232 -1.00 9.45 20.82
CA ASN A 232 -1.27 8.93 19.49
C ASN A 232 -2.68 9.37 19.04
N LEU A 233 -2.79 9.75 17.77
CA LEU A 233 -4.02 10.28 17.18
C LEU A 233 -4.66 9.35 16.15
N GLY A 234 -4.03 8.22 15.82
CA GLY A 234 -4.48 7.34 14.74
C GLY A 234 -3.42 6.36 14.25
N ALA A 235 -3.75 5.71 13.13
CA ALA A 235 -2.93 4.70 12.48
C ALA A 235 -1.60 5.25 11.93
N TYR A 236 -0.63 4.37 11.77
CA TYR A 236 0.63 4.67 11.11
C TYR A 236 0.46 4.86 9.61
N ASN A 237 1.32 5.66 8.99
CA ASN A 237 1.43 5.78 7.54
C ASN A 237 2.89 5.62 7.12
N TYR A 238 3.13 5.16 5.89
CA TYR A 238 4.46 5.15 5.30
C TYR A 238 4.67 6.44 4.52
N PHE A 239 5.77 7.15 4.76
CA PHE A 239 6.13 8.36 4.03
C PHE A 239 7.46 8.20 3.31
N ILE A 240 7.57 8.89 2.19
CA ILE A 240 8.76 8.97 1.36
C ILE A 240 9.47 10.28 1.68
N ARG A 241 10.80 10.26 1.82
CA ARG A 241 11.62 11.44 2.00
C ARG A 241 11.34 12.48 0.91
N GLY A 242 11.21 13.74 1.32
CA GLY A 242 11.01 14.88 0.43
C GLY A 242 9.55 15.18 0.08
N MET A 243 8.61 14.28 0.36
CA MET A 243 7.19 14.60 0.27
C MET A 243 6.78 15.57 1.39
N ASN A 244 5.63 16.22 1.25
CA ASN A 244 5.04 17.01 2.33
C ASN A 244 4.28 16.09 3.28
N ALA A 245 4.45 16.33 4.59
CA ALA A 245 3.72 15.59 5.60
C ALA A 245 2.21 15.91 5.50
N PRO A 246 1.33 14.90 5.40
CA PRO A 246 -0.07 15.13 5.09
C PRO A 246 -0.90 15.61 6.28
N ARG A 247 -2.12 16.07 6.00
CA ARG A 247 -3.18 16.24 6.99
C ARG A 247 -3.68 14.88 7.46
N GLN A 248 -4.21 14.82 8.67
CA GLN A 248 -4.86 13.62 9.17
C GLN A 248 -6.37 13.67 8.91
N VAL A 249 -6.93 12.58 8.37
CA VAL A 249 -8.37 12.32 8.40
C VAL A 249 -8.79 11.92 9.81
N TYR A 250 -9.94 12.40 10.26
CA TYR A 250 -10.59 11.91 11.46
C TYR A 250 -12.11 11.97 11.30
N TYR A 251 -12.81 11.19 12.13
CA TYR A 251 -14.25 11.33 12.27
C TYR A 251 -14.56 12.43 13.30
N ASP A 252 -15.38 13.40 12.92
CA ASP A 252 -16.05 14.43 13.73
C ASP A 252 -17.18 13.80 14.53
N VAL A 253 -16.79 12.80 15.30
CA VAL A 253 -17.63 12.14 16.28
C VAL A 253 -17.50 12.93 17.58
N LEU A 254 -18.61 13.10 18.30
CA LEU A 254 -18.55 13.51 19.70
C LEU A 254 -17.88 12.37 20.46
N ILE A 255 -16.57 12.48 20.67
CA ILE A 255 -15.73 11.50 21.36
C ILE A 255 -15.79 11.83 22.85
N GLU A 256 -16.47 10.99 23.64
CA GLU A 256 -16.36 11.04 25.10
C GLU A 256 -15.04 10.39 25.59
N SER A 257 -14.46 9.45 24.83
CA SER A 257 -13.17 8.79 25.13
C SER A 257 -12.56 8.04 23.92
N ASP A 258 -11.31 7.57 24.00
CA ASP A 258 -10.62 6.80 22.93
C ASP A 258 -11.30 5.43 22.58
N THR A 259 -12.41 5.10 23.25
CA THR A 259 -13.20 3.87 23.11
C THR A 259 -14.64 4.08 22.62
N GLU A 260 -15.14 5.32 22.50
CA GLU A 260 -16.55 5.59 22.13
C GLU A 260 -16.69 6.67 21.03
N MET A 261 -17.65 6.51 20.11
CA MET A 261 -17.88 7.43 18.97
C MET A 261 -19.38 7.66 18.67
N LEU A 262 -19.76 8.91 18.36
CA LEU A 262 -21.12 9.35 17.97
C LEU A 262 -21.12 9.93 16.54
N VAL A 263 -21.68 9.22 15.55
CA VAL A 263 -21.49 9.53 14.11
C VAL A 263 -22.57 10.50 13.59
N THR A 264 -22.16 11.63 12.99
CA THR A 264 -23.02 12.57 12.25
C THR A 264 -23.16 12.18 10.77
N ASP A 265 -24.13 12.75 10.03
CA ASP A 265 -24.44 12.40 8.63
C ASP A 265 -23.26 12.54 7.64
N ASP A 266 -22.31 13.46 7.88
CA ASP A 266 -20.99 13.49 7.23
C ASP A 266 -19.89 13.75 8.29
N PRO A 267 -19.29 12.68 8.83
CA PRO A 267 -18.36 12.79 9.95
C PRO A 267 -16.92 13.06 9.48
N ILE A 268 -16.59 13.06 8.19
CA ILE A 268 -15.17 13.11 7.80
C ILE A 268 -14.64 14.55 7.88
N ARG A 269 -13.52 14.73 8.59
CA ARG A 269 -12.81 16.00 8.72
C ARG A 269 -11.31 15.83 8.59
N TYR A 270 -10.63 16.94 8.39
CA TYR A 270 -9.19 17.03 8.20
C TYR A 270 -8.60 17.95 9.24
N ARG A 271 -7.44 17.59 9.79
CA ARG A 271 -6.70 18.45 10.72
C ARG A 271 -5.21 18.41 10.46
N ASP A 272 -4.55 19.53 10.75
CA ASP A 272 -3.11 19.57 10.85
C ASP A 272 -2.67 18.79 12.10
N VAL A 273 -1.62 18.01 11.96
CA VAL A 273 -1.05 17.20 13.04
C VAL A 273 0.46 17.32 13.07
N HIS A 274 1.04 16.77 14.14
CA HIS A 274 2.46 16.45 14.14
C HIS A 274 2.58 14.97 13.80
N TRP A 275 3.55 14.64 12.94
CA TRP A 275 3.95 13.28 12.64
C TRP A 275 5.25 12.99 13.36
N ARG A 276 5.30 11.90 14.09
CA ARG A 276 6.52 11.41 14.74
C ARG A 276 7.03 10.20 14.01
N LEU A 277 8.34 10.15 13.77
CA LEU A 277 8.97 8.97 13.19
C LEU A 277 8.84 7.79 14.17
N VAL A 278 8.31 6.67 13.67
CA VAL A 278 8.28 5.39 14.39
C VAL A 278 9.47 4.55 13.99
N TRP A 279 9.80 4.55 12.69
CA TRP A 279 10.87 3.74 12.14
C TRP A 279 11.37 4.33 10.84
N GLU A 280 12.68 4.51 10.74
CA GLU A 280 13.35 4.88 9.50
C GLU A 280 13.58 3.63 8.65
N ASP A 281 13.13 3.66 7.40
CA ASP A 281 13.33 2.55 6.47
C ASP A 281 14.69 2.64 5.80
N THR A 282 15.71 2.16 6.49
CA THR A 282 17.08 2.06 5.96
C THR A 282 17.35 0.71 5.29
N ARG A 283 16.32 -0.11 5.03
CA ARG A 283 16.53 -1.41 4.39
C ARG A 283 17.12 -1.21 2.99
N TYR A 284 18.05 -2.08 2.64
CA TYR A 284 18.73 -2.13 1.33
C TYR A 284 19.67 -0.94 1.04
N CYS A 285 19.81 0.03 1.93
CA CYS A 285 20.80 1.12 1.77
C CYS A 285 22.26 0.61 1.81
N ASP A 286 22.50 -0.58 2.35
CA ASP A 286 23.78 -1.30 2.32
C ASP A 286 23.93 -2.22 1.09
N GLY A 287 22.96 -2.20 0.17
CA GLY A 287 22.90 -3.06 -1.00
C GLY A 287 22.51 -4.51 -0.72
N ILE A 288 22.07 -4.82 0.52
CA ILE A 288 21.68 -6.18 0.92
C ILE A 288 20.15 -6.25 1.09
N ILE A 289 19.55 -7.22 0.42
CA ILE A 289 18.13 -7.56 0.61
C ILE A 289 18.06 -8.61 1.74
N PRO A 290 17.52 -8.27 2.94
CA PRO A 290 17.35 -9.22 4.03
C PRO A 290 16.35 -10.34 3.67
N ASP A 291 16.34 -11.38 4.49
CA ASP A 291 15.30 -12.41 4.39
C ASP A 291 13.93 -11.84 4.79
N GLU A 292 13.04 -11.73 3.81
CA GLU A 292 11.67 -11.22 3.95
C GLU A 292 10.62 -12.34 3.89
N SER A 293 11.05 -13.61 3.99
CA SER A 293 10.15 -14.77 3.90
C SER A 293 9.05 -14.76 4.97
N GLU A 294 9.31 -14.15 6.13
CA GLU A 294 8.31 -14.00 7.18
C GLU A 294 7.07 -13.21 6.73
N TYR A 295 7.19 -12.31 5.75
CA TYR A 295 6.07 -11.55 5.21
C TYR A 295 5.06 -12.39 4.42
N PHE A 296 5.38 -13.65 4.12
CA PHE A 296 4.62 -14.48 3.19
C PHE A 296 4.40 -15.91 3.70
N LEU A 297 4.13 -16.06 5.01
CA LEU A 297 3.83 -17.36 5.63
C LEU A 297 2.52 -18.01 5.15
N ASP A 298 1.66 -17.24 4.48
CA ASP A 298 0.44 -17.71 3.83
C ASP A 298 0.70 -18.50 2.53
N ASP A 299 1.92 -18.41 2.00
CA ASP A 299 2.33 -19.19 0.85
C ASP A 299 2.56 -20.65 1.26
N ALA A 300 1.62 -21.53 0.89
CA ALA A 300 1.92 -22.96 0.93
C ALA A 300 3.16 -23.25 0.04
N PRO A 301 4.16 -23.99 0.53
CA PRO A 301 5.30 -24.40 -0.28
C PRO A 301 4.79 -25.21 -1.48
N GLY A 302 4.95 -24.66 -2.70
CA GLY A 302 4.52 -25.29 -3.95
C GLY A 302 3.46 -24.53 -4.77
N LYS A 303 2.91 -23.41 -4.29
CA LYS A 303 2.03 -22.53 -5.09
C LYS A 303 2.76 -21.43 -5.87
N ARG A 304 4.10 -21.45 -5.89
CA ARG A 304 4.85 -20.53 -6.75
C ARG A 304 4.53 -20.85 -8.20
N ILE A 305 4.02 -19.87 -8.94
CA ILE A 305 4.31 -19.77 -10.37
C ILE A 305 5.82 -19.55 -10.41
N THR A 306 6.56 -20.64 -10.60
CA THR A 306 7.99 -20.54 -10.86
C THR A 306 8.13 -20.00 -12.26
N CYS A 307 8.39 -18.70 -12.39
CA CYS A 307 9.04 -18.19 -13.59
C CYS A 307 10.36 -18.94 -13.68
N GLN A 308 10.43 -19.92 -14.58
CA GLN A 308 11.72 -20.41 -15.03
C GLN A 308 12.39 -19.21 -15.71
N THR A 309 13.30 -18.56 -14.99
CA THR A 309 14.31 -17.69 -15.58
C THR A 309 15.14 -18.58 -16.51
N GLY A 310 14.75 -18.62 -17.78
CA GLY A 310 15.58 -19.15 -18.86
C GLY A 310 16.50 -18.03 -19.34
N CYS A 311 17.80 -18.34 -19.36
CA CYS A 311 18.81 -17.59 -20.10
C CYS A 311 18.44 -17.40 -21.58
#